data_AF-A0A8B0N4M8-F1
#
_entry.id   AF-A0A8B0N4M8-F1
#
_cell.length_a   1.000
_cell.length_b   1.000
_cell.length_c   1.000
_cell.angle_alpha   90.00
_cell.angle_beta   90.00
_cell.angle_gamma   90.00
#
_symmetry.space_group_name_H-M   'P 1'
#
loop_
_entity.id
_entity.type
_entity.pdbx_description
1 polymer ?
#
loop_
_entity_poly.entity_id
_entity_poly.type
_entity_poly.pdbx_seq_one_letter_code
_entity_poly.pdbx_strand_id
1 'polypeptide(L)'
;MLIEIIIIYWVQHRHYHSGIGNLVVLLIGGIPIAIPAVVSLIMSVGFRHLTQQGVITKRMAAIEDMAGMDVLCSNKTGTLTLNKLTIDKNMIE
;
A
#
# COMPACT_ATOMS: atom_id res chain seq x y z
N MET A 1 -6.69 -0.65 -24.25
CA MET A 1 -6.48 0.76 -24.64
C MET A 1 -6.10 0.88 -26.11
N LEU A 2 -4.85 0.60 -26.53
CA LEU A 2 -4.45 0.74 -27.95
C LEU A 2 -5.17 -0.24 -28.89
N ILE A 3 -5.37 -1.49 -28.47
CA ILE A 3 -6.09 -2.52 -29.24
C ILE A 3 -7.55 -2.12 -29.49
N GLU A 4 -8.25 -1.64 -28.44
CA GLU A 4 -9.61 -1.11 -28.53
C GLU A 4 -9.71 0.08 -29.51
N ILE A 5 -8.75 1.01 -29.46
CA ILE A 5 -8.69 2.16 -30.38
C ILE A 5 -8.50 1.69 -31.84
N ILE A 6 -7.64 0.70 -32.08
CA ILE A 6 -7.42 0.13 -33.41
C ILE A 6 -8.69 -0.56 -33.93
N ILE A 7 -9.38 -1.32 -33.07
CA ILE A 7 -10.63 -2.01 -33.41
C ILE A 7 -11.74 -1.00 -33.75
N ILE A 8 -11.89 0.06 -32.95
CA ILE A 8 -12.87 1.14 -33.21
C ILE A 8 -12.57 1.83 -34.54
N TYR A 9 -11.30 2.12 -34.82
CA TYR A 9 -10.91 2.78 -36.08
C TYR A 9 -11.10 1.88 -37.31
N TRP A 10 -10.90 0.56 -37.15
CA TRP A 10 -11.13 -0.43 -38.19
C TRP A 10 -12.62 -0.70 -38.45
N VAL A 11 -13.44 -0.75 -37.40
CA VAL A 11 -14.88 -1.07 -37.50
C VAL A 11 -15.73 0.15 -37.87
N GLN A 12 -15.31 1.36 -37.49
CA GLN A 12 -16.13 2.57 -37.56
C GLN A 12 -15.59 3.56 -38.61
N HIS A 13 -15.83 3.27 -39.90
CA HIS A 13 -15.60 4.18 -41.04
C HIS A 13 -16.57 5.40 -41.05
N ARG A 14 -16.83 6.07 -39.90
CA ARG A 14 -17.78 7.20 -39.79
C ARG A 14 -17.20 8.38 -39.00
N HIS A 15 -17.80 9.55 -39.25
CA HIS A 15 -17.38 10.91 -38.86
C HIS A 15 -16.59 11.07 -37.55
N TYR A 16 -15.53 11.90 -37.65
CA TYR A 16 -14.55 12.25 -36.61
C TYR A 16 -15.14 12.66 -35.24
N HIS A 17 -16.34 13.25 -35.20
CA HIS A 17 -16.96 13.71 -33.96
C HIS A 17 -17.33 12.58 -32.99
N SER A 18 -17.84 11.45 -33.48
CA SER A 18 -18.18 10.31 -32.62
C SER A 18 -16.93 9.53 -32.16
N GLY A 19 -15.87 9.52 -32.98
CA GLY A 19 -14.59 8.89 -32.64
C GLY A 19 -13.91 9.55 -31.43
N ILE A 20 -13.95 10.89 -31.35
CA ILE A 20 -13.41 11.62 -30.20
C ILE A 20 -14.16 11.29 -28.91
N GLY A 21 -15.51 11.25 -28.95
CA GLY A 21 -16.32 10.94 -27.78
C GLY A 21 -16.00 9.56 -27.19
N ASN A 22 -15.89 8.54 -28.05
CA ASN A 22 -15.55 7.19 -27.63
C ASN A 22 -14.13 7.10 -27.03
N LEU A 23 -13.17 7.82 -27.61
CA LEU A 23 -11.80 7.86 -27.11
C LEU A 23 -11.71 8.47 -25.71
N VAL A 24 -12.48 9.53 -25.45
CA VAL A 24 -12.54 10.20 -24.14
C VAL A 24 -13.18 9.30 -23.08
N VAL A 25 -14.28 8.61 -23.39
CA VAL A 25 -14.93 7.68 -22.45
C VAL A 25 -13.99 6.52 -22.10
N LEU A 26 -13.28 5.98 -23.09
CA LEU A 26 -12.29 4.93 -22.88
C LEU A 26 -11.15 5.42 -21.98
N LEU A 27 -10.60 6.61 -22.24
CA LEU A 27 -9.56 7.24 -21.42
C LEU A 27 -9.99 7.41 -19.97
N ILE A 28 -11.20 7.93 -19.72
CA ILE A 28 -11.70 8.17 -18.37
C ILE A 28 -11.95 6.84 -17.63
N GLY A 29 -12.50 5.84 -18.32
CA GLY A 29 -12.76 4.52 -17.71
C GLY A 29 -11.49 3.71 -17.41
N GLY A 30 -10.39 3.99 -18.11
CA GLY A 30 -9.12 3.28 -17.94
C GLY A 30 -8.27 3.76 -16.75
N ILE A 31 -8.55 4.94 -16.20
CA ILE A 31 -7.76 5.51 -15.10
C ILE A 31 -8.44 5.17 -13.78
N PRO A 32 -7.80 4.37 -12.90
CA PRO A 32 -8.42 3.96 -11.66
C PRO A 32 -8.24 5.03 -10.56
N ILE A 33 -8.97 6.14 -10.71
CA ILE A 33 -8.88 7.33 -9.83
C ILE A 33 -9.21 7.00 -8.36
N ALA A 34 -10.04 5.98 -8.11
CA ALA A 34 -10.48 5.60 -6.77
C ALA A 34 -9.49 4.69 -6.01
N ILE A 35 -8.52 4.05 -6.68
CA ILE A 35 -7.61 3.09 -6.02
C ILE A 35 -6.84 3.73 -4.85
N PRO A 36 -6.23 4.92 -4.98
CA PRO A 36 -5.49 5.54 -3.87
C PRO A 36 -6.36 5.79 -2.63
N ALA A 37 -7.63 6.15 -2.83
CA ALA A 37 -8.58 6.36 -1.75
C ALA A 37 -8.94 5.04 -1.05
N VAL A 38 -9.18 3.97 -1.81
CA VAL A 38 -9.51 2.65 -1.25
C VAL A 38 -8.33 2.09 -0.44
N VAL A 39 -7.10 2.18 -0.97
CA VAL A 39 -5.90 1.74 -0.25
C VAL A 39 -5.73 2.51 1.06
N SER A 40 -5.98 3.82 1.05
CA SER A 40 -5.94 4.66 2.27
C SER A 40 -6.97 4.22 3.31
N LEU A 41 -8.18 3.83 2.89
CA LEU A 41 -9.21 3.31 3.78
C LEU A 41 -8.78 1.98 4.41
N ILE A 42 -8.23 1.06 3.61
CA ILE A 42 -7.72 -0.22 4.09
C ILE A 42 -6.59 -0.01 5.12
N MET A 43 -5.64 0.86 4.82
CA MET A 43 -4.56 1.22 5.75
C MET A 43 -5.11 1.81 7.06
N SER A 44 -6.12 2.68 6.99
CA SER A 44 -6.73 3.28 8.19
C SER A 44 -7.39 2.23 9.10
N VAL A 45 -8.07 1.24 8.52
CA VAL A 45 -8.63 0.11 9.27
C VAL A 45 -7.52 -0.74 9.90
N GLY A 46 -6.46 -1.05 9.14
CA GLY A 46 -5.29 -1.78 9.66
C GLY A 46 -4.58 -1.02 10.79
N PHE A 47 -4.40 0.28 10.65
CA PHE A 47 -3.85 1.16 11.67
C PHE A 47 -4.66 1.11 12.98
N ARG A 48 -5.99 1.17 12.89
CA ARG A 48 -6.87 1.06 14.06
C ARG A 48 -6.69 -0.28 14.76
N HIS A 49 -6.58 -1.37 14.00
CA HIS A 49 -6.37 -2.70 14.57
C HIS A 49 -5.02 -2.81 15.31
N LEU A 50 -3.93 -2.30 14.74
CA LEU A 50 -2.61 -2.28 15.37
C LEU A 50 -2.58 -1.39 16.63
N THR A 51 -3.28 -0.25 16.59
CA THR A 51 -3.38 0.64 17.75
C THR A 51 -4.11 -0.02 18.92
N GLN A 52 -5.13 -0.85 18.65
CA GLN A 52 -5.81 -1.64 19.69
C GLN A 52 -4.89 -2.67 20.36
N GLN A 53 -3.80 -3.08 19.69
CA GLN A 53 -2.76 -3.96 20.23
C GLN A 53 -1.62 -3.18 20.91
N GLY A 54 -1.72 -1.85 21.02
CA GLY A 54 -0.72 -0.99 21.64
C GLY A 54 0.41 -0.51 20.71
N VAL A 55 0.32 -0.79 19.40
CA VAL A 55 1.30 -0.32 18.41
C VAL A 55 0.90 1.06 17.90
N ILE A 56 1.71 2.08 18.21
CA ILE A 56 1.48 3.47 17.78
C ILE A 56 2.41 3.78 16.61
N THR A 57 1.85 4.03 15.42
CA THR A 57 2.63 4.47 14.25
C THR A 57 2.39 5.94 13.93
N LYS A 58 3.42 6.64 13.46
CA LYS A 58 3.33 8.07 13.08
C LYS A 58 2.86 8.28 11.64
N ARG A 59 2.94 7.25 10.80
CA ARG A 59 2.61 7.27 9.38
C ARG A 59 1.95 5.95 8.99
N MET A 60 0.87 6.01 8.21
CA MET A 60 0.17 4.81 7.74
C MET A 60 1.07 3.91 6.88
N ALA A 61 1.92 4.50 6.03
CA ALA A 61 2.87 3.78 5.18
C ALA A 61 3.89 2.92 5.95
N ALA A 62 4.17 3.25 7.23
CA ALA A 62 5.09 2.46 8.04
C ALA A 62 4.61 1.02 8.26
N ILE A 63 3.30 0.77 8.13
CA ILE A 63 2.71 -0.57 8.23
C ILE A 63 3.10 -1.40 6.99
N GLU A 64 3.06 -0.81 5.80
CA GLU A 64 3.48 -1.47 4.56
C GLU A 64 4.99 -1.73 4.56
N ASP A 65 5.78 -0.73 4.98
CA ASP A 65 7.24 -0.86 5.10
C ASP A 65 7.62 -2.01 6.06
N MET A 66 6.90 -2.15 7.18
CA MET A 66 7.13 -3.23 8.14
C MET A 66 6.68 -4.60 7.59
N ALA A 67 5.60 -4.64 6.80
CA ALA A 67 5.12 -5.86 6.18
C ALA A 67 6.05 -6.37 5.06
N GLY A 68 6.72 -5.47 4.35
CA GLY A 68 7.70 -5.78 3.31
C GLY A 68 9.15 -5.85 3.79
N MET A 69 9.40 -5.82 5.10
CA MET A 69 10.75 -5.77 5.65
C MET A 69 11.44 -7.14 5.59
N ASP A 70 12.57 -7.22 4.89
CA ASP A 70 13.39 -8.44 4.83
C ASP A 70 14.40 -8.57 5.99
N VAL A 71 14.89 -7.44 6.51
CA VAL A 71 15.93 -7.40 7.56
C VAL A 71 15.49 -6.49 8.71
N LEU A 72 15.38 -7.06 9.90
CA LEU A 72 15.11 -6.32 11.14
C LEU A 72 16.41 -6.03 11.89
N CYS A 73 16.84 -4.77 11.87
CA CYS A 73 17.91 -4.30 12.74
C CYS A 73 17.32 -3.88 14.10
N SER A 74 17.58 -4.65 15.15
CA SER A 74 17.11 -4.34 16.52
C SER A 74 18.26 -3.90 17.42
N ASN A 75 18.00 -2.90 18.27
CA ASN A 75 18.97 -2.47 19.27
C ASN A 75 19.00 -3.46 20.45
N LYS A 76 20.16 -3.67 21.08
CA LYS A 76 20.28 -4.60 22.21
C LYS A 76 19.71 -3.99 23.49
N THR A 77 20.29 -2.87 23.94
CA THR A 77 19.99 -2.30 25.26
C THR A 77 18.71 -1.49 25.23
N GLY A 78 17.73 -1.86 26.06
CA GLY A 78 16.44 -1.16 26.14
C GLY A 78 15.42 -1.57 25.08
N THR A 79 15.76 -2.53 24.19
CA THR A 79 14.81 -3.15 23.24
C THR A 79 14.80 -4.66 23.39
N LEU A 80 15.92 -5.35 23.15
CA LEU A 80 16.03 -6.80 23.43
C LEU A 80 16.21 -7.08 24.93
N THR A 81 16.94 -6.20 25.62
CA THR A 81 17.14 -6.28 27.07
C THR A 81 16.35 -5.17 27.77
N LEU A 82 15.94 -5.42 29.01
CA LEU A 82 15.20 -4.46 29.83
C LEU A 82 16.06 -3.28 30.34
N ASN A 83 17.31 -3.14 29.85
CA ASN A 83 18.32 -2.22 30.39
C ASN A 83 18.43 -2.28 31.92
N LYS A 84 18.22 -3.47 32.48
CA LYS A 84 18.33 -3.78 33.90
C LYS A 84 19.40 -4.83 34.06
N LEU A 85 20.34 -4.56 34.95
CA LEU A 85 21.36 -5.52 35.33
C LEU A 85 20.71 -6.57 36.23
N THR A 86 20.59 -7.79 35.73
CA THR A 86 20.14 -8.96 36.48
C THR A 86 21.25 -9.98 36.51
N ILE A 87 21.47 -10.58 37.68
CA ILE A 87 22.41 -11.67 37.86
C ILE A 87 21.69 -12.95 37.43
N ASP A 88 22.18 -13.58 36.37
CA ASP A 88 21.68 -14.87 35.91
C ASP A 88 22.22 -15.97 36.84
N LYS A 89 21.34 -16.66 37.55
CA LYS A 89 21.71 -17.67 38.54
C LYS A 89 22.24 -18.96 37.91
N ASN A 90 21.90 -19.24 36.65
CA ASN A 90 22.37 -20.44 35.94
C ASN A 90 23.82 -20.30 35.45
N MET A 91 24.40 -19.10 35.47
CA MET A 91 25.81 -18.85 35.13
C MET A 91 26.76 -18.97 36.33
N ILE A 92 26.22 -19.22 37.53
CA ILE A 92 26.98 -19.24 38.80
C ILE A 92 27.04 -20.66 39.40
N GLU A 93 26.28 -21.61 38.87
CA GLU A 93 26.37 -23.06 39.19
C GLU A 93 27.22 -23.81 38.15
#